data_AF-A0A1V2I556-F1
#
_entry.id   AF-A0A1V2I556-F1
#
_cell.length_a   1.000
_cell.length_b   1.000
_cell.length_c   1.000
_cell.angle_alpha   90.00
_cell.angle_beta   90.00
_cell.angle_gamma   90.00
#
_symmetry.space_group_name_H-M   'P 1'
#
loop_
_entity.id
_entity.type
_entity.pdbx_description
1 polymer ?
#
loop_
_entity_poly.entity_id
_entity_poly.type
_entity_poly.pdbx_seq_one_letter_code
_entity_poly.pdbx_strand_id
1 'polypeptide(L)'
;MAAENKAAEEAGDATAGCGRRRYHSPVRRERAARTRERILAAGSELVHEFTTWDWKGLTFRAVAERAGVGERTVYRYFATERELHDAVMRRLGEESGISYEGLSLDGMGPISALLFATLPSYAVTRWVEEPPRQPTLVEADAVRREAVIGAVAGPAADWADEERRMAAAMLDVLWSVPTYQRLLTAWQFDGEQATRAITWAMGVLSDAVREGRRPPPPAAG
;
A
#
# COMPACT_ATOMS: atom_id res chain seq x y z
N MET A 1 22.97 -62.50 36.50
CA MET A 1 21.82 -61.63 36.83
C MET A 1 22.24 -60.80 38.03
N ALA A 2 22.51 -59.50 37.80
CA ALA A 2 22.77 -58.41 38.77
C ALA A 2 23.97 -58.59 39.73
N ALA A 3 24.84 -57.63 40.03
CA ALA A 3 25.07 -56.23 39.67
C ALA A 3 26.54 -55.93 40.12
N GLU A 4 27.40 -55.27 39.33
CA GLU A 4 27.82 -53.85 39.51
C GLU A 4 28.13 -53.48 40.99
N ASN A 5 29.22 -52.83 41.40
CA ASN A 5 30.18 -51.94 40.74
C ASN A 5 31.25 -51.58 41.80
N LYS A 6 32.56 -51.59 41.51
CA LYS A 6 33.55 -50.60 42.01
C LYS A 6 34.97 -50.94 41.53
N ALA A 7 35.47 -50.17 40.57
CA ALA A 7 36.90 -49.94 40.42
C ALA A 7 37.09 -48.53 39.88
N ALA A 8 37.58 -47.65 40.75
CA ALA A 8 38.19 -46.40 40.37
C ALA A 8 39.65 -46.69 40.06
N GLU A 9 40.17 -46.18 38.94
CA GLU A 9 41.51 -45.59 38.93
C GLU A 9 41.72 -44.73 37.68
N GLU A 10 42.18 -43.53 37.96
CA GLU A 10 42.49 -42.42 37.06
C GLU A 10 43.82 -42.68 36.35
N ALA A 11 43.91 -42.36 35.06
CA ALA A 11 45.11 -41.78 34.44
C ALA A 11 44.73 -41.26 33.05
N GLY A 12 45.05 -39.99 32.80
CA GLY A 12 44.49 -39.22 31.70
C GLY A 12 45.10 -39.48 30.33
N ASP A 13 44.32 -39.11 29.32
CA ASP A 13 44.86 -38.38 28.18
C ASP A 13 43.82 -37.33 27.78
N ALA A 14 44.06 -36.13 28.27
CA ALA A 14 43.33 -34.94 27.91
C ALA A 14 43.97 -34.36 26.66
N THR A 15 43.43 -34.65 25.48
CA THR A 15 43.72 -33.85 24.29
C THR A 15 42.48 -33.55 23.44
N ALA A 16 42.18 -32.25 23.42
CA ALA A 16 41.59 -31.51 22.31
C ALA A 16 40.13 -31.81 21.95
N GLY A 17 39.23 -31.42 22.85
CA GLY A 17 37.95 -30.87 22.42
C GLY A 17 38.20 -29.67 21.50
N CYS A 18 38.15 -29.89 20.19
CA CYS A 18 38.13 -28.82 19.20
C CYS A 18 36.79 -28.11 19.34
N GLY A 19 36.76 -27.12 20.24
CA GLY A 19 35.67 -26.16 20.34
C GLY A 19 35.48 -25.55 18.96
N ARG A 20 34.34 -25.88 18.32
CA ARG A 20 33.85 -25.23 17.11
C ARG A 20 33.72 -23.74 17.40
N ARG A 21 34.82 -23.02 17.16
CA ARG A 21 34.92 -21.57 17.17
C ARG A 21 33.81 -21.05 16.27
N ARG A 22 32.85 -20.32 16.85
CA ARG A 22 31.78 -19.62 16.12
C ARG A 22 32.42 -18.64 15.13
N TYR A 23 32.77 -19.13 13.94
CA TYR A 23 33.12 -18.32 12.79
C TYR A 23 31.81 -17.78 12.17
N HIS A 24 31.09 -16.96 12.95
CA HIS A 24 29.95 -16.20 12.48
C HIS A 24 30.41 -14.77 12.27
N SER A 25 31.12 -14.56 11.15
CA SER A 25 31.77 -13.30 10.86
C SER A 25 30.74 -12.17 10.65
N PRO A 26 30.96 -10.99 11.25
CA PRO A 26 30.20 -9.77 10.95
C PRO A 26 30.09 -9.51 9.44
N VAL A 27 31.14 -9.85 8.70
CA VAL A 27 31.24 -9.77 7.23
C VAL A 27 30.17 -10.60 6.52
N ARG A 28 29.76 -11.78 7.02
CA ARG A 28 28.66 -12.54 6.41
C ARG A 28 27.29 -11.90 6.68
N ARG A 29 27.09 -11.28 7.85
CA ARG A 29 25.86 -10.56 8.16
C ARG A 29 25.73 -9.30 7.30
N GLU A 30 26.82 -8.56 7.15
CA GLU A 30 26.86 -7.35 6.33
C GLU A 30 26.67 -7.66 4.83
N ARG A 31 27.29 -8.73 4.33
CA ARG A 31 27.05 -9.22 2.96
C ARG A 31 25.60 -9.67 2.76
N ALA A 32 25.00 -10.33 3.75
CA ALA A 32 23.62 -10.76 3.66
C ALA A 32 22.64 -9.58 3.66
N ALA A 33 22.89 -8.56 4.48
CA ALA A 33 22.13 -7.31 4.47
C ALA A 33 22.23 -6.60 3.12
N ARG A 34 23.45 -6.48 2.57
CA ARG A 34 23.69 -5.87 1.26
C ARG A 34 22.99 -6.61 0.12
N THR A 35 22.99 -7.95 0.15
CA THR A 35 22.24 -8.75 -0.84
C THR A 35 20.74 -8.55 -0.71
N ARG A 36 20.20 -8.54 0.53
CA ARG A 36 18.78 -8.28 0.78
C ARG A 36 18.38 -6.89 0.26
N GLU A 37 19.21 -5.89 0.50
CA GLU A 37 18.95 -4.52 0.07
C GLU A 37 18.99 -4.35 -1.45
N ARG A 38 19.90 -5.04 -2.14
CA ARG A 38 19.91 -5.13 -3.61
C ARG A 38 18.63 -5.76 -4.17
N ILE A 39 18.13 -6.82 -3.54
CA ILE A 39 16.88 -7.48 -3.95
C ILE A 39 15.70 -6.51 -3.78
N LEU A 40 15.65 -5.77 -2.67
CA LEU A 40 14.59 -4.78 -2.43
C LEU A 40 14.67 -3.58 -3.36
N ALA A 41 15.88 -3.07 -3.66
CA ALA A 41 16.08 -1.99 -4.63
C ALA A 41 15.58 -2.40 -6.01
N ALA A 42 15.98 -3.57 -6.48
CA ALA A 42 15.53 -4.14 -7.74
C ALA A 42 13.99 -4.35 -7.77
N GLY A 43 13.40 -4.77 -6.66
CA GLY A 43 11.95 -4.89 -6.52
C GLY A 43 11.24 -3.54 -6.59
N SER A 44 11.79 -2.50 -5.95
CA SER A 44 11.26 -1.13 -6.03
C SER A 44 11.34 -0.57 -7.44
N GLU A 45 12.50 -0.70 -8.10
CA GLU A 45 12.71 -0.31 -9.50
C GLU A 45 11.74 -1.01 -10.46
N LEU A 46 11.50 -2.31 -10.26
CA LEU A 46 10.50 -3.06 -11.04
C LEU A 46 9.10 -2.49 -10.89
N VAL A 47 8.71 -2.13 -9.66
CA VAL A 47 7.39 -1.53 -9.41
C VAL A 47 7.26 -0.16 -10.04
N HIS A 48 8.31 0.68 -9.99
CA HIS A 48 8.34 1.98 -10.68
C HIS A 48 8.20 1.87 -12.21
N GLU A 49 8.62 0.75 -12.79
CA GLU A 49 8.46 0.47 -14.22
C GLU A 49 7.08 -0.11 -14.58
N PHE A 50 6.34 -0.65 -13.61
CA PHE A 50 5.03 -1.20 -13.88
C PHE A 50 4.07 -0.10 -14.27
N THR A 51 3.28 -0.36 -15.30
CA THR A 51 2.26 0.57 -15.76
C THR A 51 1.00 0.53 -14.91
N THR A 52 0.95 -0.36 -13.90
CA THR A 52 -0.25 -0.74 -13.15
C THR A 52 0.10 -1.16 -11.72
N TRP A 53 -0.81 -0.97 -10.76
CA TRP A 53 -0.72 -1.53 -9.40
C TRP A 53 -1.01 -3.06 -9.34
N ASP A 54 -1.06 -3.74 -10.49
CA ASP A 54 -1.13 -5.20 -10.58
C ASP A 54 0.28 -5.80 -10.50
N TRP A 55 0.67 -6.17 -9.28
CA TRP A 55 2.00 -6.68 -8.97
C TRP A 55 2.22 -8.15 -9.38
N LYS A 56 1.36 -8.72 -10.23
CA LYS A 56 1.58 -10.05 -10.82
C LYS A 56 2.92 -10.18 -11.55
N GLY A 57 3.47 -9.08 -12.05
CA GLY A 57 4.82 -9.03 -12.64
C GLY A 57 5.96 -9.11 -11.61
N LEU A 58 5.71 -8.80 -10.33
CA LEU A 58 6.69 -8.79 -9.25
C LEU A 58 6.95 -10.21 -8.74
N THR A 59 7.50 -11.05 -9.60
CA THR A 59 7.84 -12.44 -9.27
C THR A 59 9.26 -12.56 -8.73
N PHE A 60 9.55 -13.65 -8.01
CA PHE A 60 10.92 -13.95 -7.57
C PHE A 60 11.91 -14.00 -8.72
N ARG A 61 11.49 -14.55 -9.87
CA ARG A 61 12.30 -14.60 -11.09
C ARG A 61 12.63 -13.19 -11.60
N ALA A 62 11.62 -12.32 -11.73
CA ALA A 62 11.80 -10.95 -12.22
C ALA A 62 12.74 -10.14 -11.32
N VAL A 63 12.55 -10.23 -10.00
CA VAL A 63 13.42 -9.53 -9.04
C VAL A 63 14.84 -10.10 -9.02
N ALA A 64 14.99 -11.43 -9.14
CA ALA A 64 16.30 -12.08 -9.19
C ALA A 64 17.12 -11.63 -10.42
N GLU A 65 16.48 -11.62 -11.58
CA GLU A 65 17.06 -11.15 -12.84
C GLU A 65 17.51 -9.69 -12.73
N ARG A 66 16.63 -8.81 -12.23
CA ARG A 66 16.92 -7.39 -12.02
C ARG A 66 18.05 -7.17 -11.02
N ALA A 67 18.04 -7.87 -9.89
CA ALA A 67 19.06 -7.75 -8.86
C ALA A 67 20.40 -8.39 -9.25
N GLY A 68 20.46 -9.14 -10.36
CA GLY A 68 21.64 -9.90 -10.77
C GLY A 68 22.01 -10.99 -9.76
N VAL A 69 21.01 -11.65 -9.16
CA VAL A 69 21.18 -12.74 -8.19
C VAL A 69 20.43 -13.98 -8.65
N GLY A 70 20.83 -15.17 -8.19
CA GLY A 70 20.08 -16.39 -8.48
C GLY A 70 18.75 -16.44 -7.70
N GLU A 71 17.69 -17.00 -8.29
CA GLU A 71 16.35 -17.10 -7.69
C GLU A 71 16.36 -17.79 -6.31
N ARG A 72 17.17 -18.84 -6.13
CA ARG A 72 17.38 -19.52 -4.84
C ARG A 72 17.95 -18.58 -3.74
N THR A 73 18.60 -17.49 -4.14
CA THR A 73 19.07 -16.44 -3.21
C THR A 73 17.89 -15.59 -2.74
N VAL A 74 16.94 -15.26 -3.62
CA VAL A 74 15.72 -14.52 -3.27
C VAL A 74 14.86 -15.36 -2.31
N TYR A 75 14.62 -16.64 -2.62
CA TYR A 75 13.93 -17.60 -1.74
C TYR A 75 14.56 -17.73 -0.34
N ARG A 76 15.87 -17.46 -0.20
CA ARG A 76 16.55 -17.50 1.10
C ARG A 76 16.25 -16.28 1.97
N TYR A 77 15.89 -15.15 1.36
CA TYR A 77 15.58 -13.91 2.08
C TYR A 77 14.09 -13.64 2.22
N PHE A 78 13.26 -14.20 1.34
CA PHE A 78 11.81 -14.08 1.34
C PHE A 78 11.20 -15.46 1.13
N ALA A 79 10.40 -15.93 2.08
CA ALA A 79 9.81 -17.27 2.03
C ALA A 79 8.64 -17.35 1.03
N THR A 80 7.98 -16.22 0.76
CA THR A 80 6.83 -16.13 -0.16
C THR A 80 6.86 -14.85 -0.98
N GLU A 81 6.22 -14.85 -2.15
CA GLU A 81 6.07 -13.63 -2.96
C GLU A 81 5.33 -12.54 -2.20
N ARG A 82 4.35 -12.90 -1.36
CA ARG A 82 3.69 -11.96 -0.45
C ARG A 82 4.67 -11.24 0.47
N GLU A 83 5.61 -11.97 1.08
CA GLU A 83 6.61 -11.36 1.97
C GLU A 83 7.55 -10.40 1.22
N LEU A 84 7.89 -10.73 -0.03
CA LEU A 84 8.64 -9.82 -0.90
C LEU A 84 7.80 -8.59 -1.27
N HIS A 85 6.53 -8.76 -1.62
CA HIS A 85 5.61 -7.67 -1.92
C HIS A 85 5.48 -6.74 -0.71
N ASP A 86 5.24 -7.28 0.49
CA ASP A 86 5.15 -6.50 1.72
C ASP A 86 6.46 -5.74 2.02
N ALA A 87 7.61 -6.33 1.71
CA ALA A 87 8.91 -5.68 1.90
C ALA A 87 9.18 -4.59 0.85
N VAL A 88 8.76 -4.79 -0.41
CA VAL A 88 8.82 -3.78 -1.46
C VAL A 88 7.84 -2.64 -1.15
N MET A 89 6.61 -2.91 -0.72
CA MET A 89 5.66 -1.89 -0.27
C MET A 89 6.23 -0.99 0.83
N ARG A 90 6.87 -1.58 1.86
CA ARG A 90 7.52 -0.80 2.91
C ARG A 90 8.63 0.10 2.36
N ARG A 91 9.46 -0.42 1.46
CA ARG A 91 10.52 0.36 0.82
C ARG A 91 9.96 1.51 -0.01
N LEU A 92 8.90 1.29 -0.77
CA LEU A 92 8.23 2.36 -1.52
C LEU A 92 7.68 3.43 -0.58
N GLY A 93 7.15 3.04 0.59
CA GLY A 93 6.75 3.94 1.67
C GLY A 93 7.93 4.74 2.26
N GLU A 94 9.07 4.10 2.49
CA GLU A 94 10.31 4.74 2.94
C GLU A 94 10.87 5.73 1.90
N GLU A 95 10.86 5.35 0.61
CA GLU A 95 11.32 6.18 -0.51
C GLU A 95 10.43 7.42 -0.72
N SER A 96 9.13 7.28 -0.51
CA SER A 96 8.15 8.37 -0.62
C SER A 96 8.01 9.21 0.66
N GLY A 97 8.59 8.77 1.77
CA GLY A 97 8.40 9.38 3.10
C GLY A 97 6.99 9.18 3.66
N ILE A 98 6.21 8.26 3.11
CA ILE A 98 4.82 8.00 3.51
C ILE A 98 4.82 6.95 4.62
N SER A 99 4.56 7.41 5.85
CA SER A 99 4.28 6.53 6.99
C SER A 99 2.85 6.74 7.47
N TYR A 100 2.16 5.63 7.76
CA TYR A 100 0.85 5.63 8.41
C TYR A 100 0.95 5.47 9.94
N GLU A 101 2.18 5.35 10.49
CA GLU A 101 2.40 5.27 11.93
C GLU A 101 2.01 6.59 12.59
N GLY A 102 1.14 6.52 13.61
CA GLY A 102 0.66 7.72 14.31
C GLY A 102 -0.32 8.58 13.51
N LEU A 103 -0.95 8.06 12.45
CA LEU A 103 -1.92 8.79 11.63
C LEU A 103 -3.05 9.39 12.50
N SER A 104 -3.18 10.71 12.45
CA SER A 104 -4.29 11.47 13.03
C SER A 104 -5.26 11.95 11.95
N LEU A 105 -6.46 12.37 12.34
CA LEU A 105 -7.44 12.96 11.41
C LEU A 105 -6.88 14.19 10.69
N ASP A 106 -6.18 15.06 11.42
CA ASP A 106 -5.53 16.25 10.84
C ASP A 106 -4.37 15.90 9.90
N GLY A 107 -3.69 14.78 10.16
CA GLY A 107 -2.59 14.26 9.35
C GLY A 107 -3.05 13.56 8.06
N MET A 108 -4.33 13.20 7.93
CA MET A 108 -4.82 12.49 6.75
C MET A 108 -4.69 13.32 5.47
N GLY A 109 -4.98 14.62 5.53
CA GLY A 109 -4.89 15.51 4.37
C GLY A 109 -3.45 15.60 3.81
N PRO A 110 -2.46 16.03 4.61
CA PRO A 110 -1.07 16.10 4.19
C PRO A 110 -0.49 14.77 3.69
N ILE A 111 -0.75 13.65 4.39
CA ILE A 111 -0.25 12.33 3.97
C ILE A 111 -0.90 11.87 2.66
N SER A 112 -2.20 12.13 2.48
CA SER A 112 -2.89 11.81 1.22
C SER A 112 -2.37 12.63 0.05
N ALA A 113 -2.09 13.93 0.27
CA ALA A 113 -1.50 14.80 -0.74
C ALA A 113 -0.10 14.32 -1.14
N LEU A 114 0.73 13.93 -0.17
CA LEU A 114 2.04 13.34 -0.42
C LEU A 114 1.91 12.03 -1.21
N LEU A 115 1.02 11.12 -0.79
CA LEU A 115 0.75 9.89 -1.52
C LEU A 115 0.35 10.17 -2.97
N PHE A 116 -0.67 11.00 -3.19
CA PHE A 116 -1.15 11.29 -4.54
C PHE A 116 -0.15 12.06 -5.40
N ALA A 117 0.73 12.88 -4.82
CA ALA A 117 1.83 13.52 -5.53
C ALA A 117 2.92 12.52 -5.97
N THR A 118 3.10 11.43 -5.22
CA THR A 118 4.04 10.35 -5.57
C THR A 118 3.42 9.31 -6.51
N LEU A 119 2.09 9.14 -6.55
CA LEU A 119 1.44 8.17 -7.43
C LEU A 119 1.85 8.21 -8.92
N PRO A 120 2.06 9.39 -9.55
CA PRO A 120 2.54 9.48 -10.94
C PRO A 120 3.93 8.85 -11.16
N SER A 121 4.79 8.75 -10.14
CA SER A 121 6.09 8.08 -10.28
C SER A 121 6.00 6.57 -10.35
N TYR A 122 4.86 5.98 -9.95
CA TYR A 122 4.70 4.53 -9.84
C TYR A 122 3.98 3.86 -11.02
N ALA A 123 3.16 4.58 -11.80
CA ALA A 123 2.40 3.99 -12.92
C ALA A 123 1.51 5.03 -13.65
N VAL A 124 2.00 5.63 -14.74
CA VAL A 124 1.23 6.63 -15.53
C VAL A 124 0.20 5.99 -16.48
N THR A 125 0.36 4.74 -16.90
CA THR A 125 -0.26 4.31 -18.17
C THR A 125 -1.55 3.47 -18.05
N ARG A 126 -1.95 2.99 -16.86
CA ARG A 126 -3.14 2.09 -16.75
C ARG A 126 -4.29 2.57 -15.86
N TRP A 127 -4.30 3.82 -15.43
CA TRP A 127 -5.48 4.42 -14.78
C TRP A 127 -6.70 4.54 -15.73
N VAL A 128 -6.55 4.12 -17.00
CA VAL A 128 -7.54 4.25 -18.08
C VAL A 128 -8.19 2.93 -18.50
N GLU A 129 -7.67 1.74 -18.10
CA GLU A 129 -8.40 0.49 -18.35
C GLU A 129 -9.52 0.31 -17.31
N GLU A 130 -10.58 1.11 -17.45
CA GLU A 130 -11.88 0.72 -16.93
C GLU A 130 -12.29 -0.58 -17.64
N PRO A 131 -12.64 -1.66 -16.92
CA PRO A 131 -13.25 -2.81 -17.55
C PRO A 131 -14.45 -2.32 -18.38
N PRO A 132 -14.73 -2.92 -19.56
CA PRO A 132 -15.78 -2.43 -20.45
C PRO A 132 -17.08 -2.28 -19.68
N ARG A 133 -17.45 -1.03 -19.38
CA ARG A 133 -18.73 -0.71 -18.74
C ARG A 133 -19.81 -0.82 -19.80
N GLN A 134 -20.92 -1.45 -19.44
CA GLN A 134 -22.09 -1.49 -20.31
C GLN A 134 -22.51 -0.04 -20.62
N PRO A 135 -22.80 0.33 -21.89
CA PRO A 135 -23.12 1.72 -22.27
C PRO A 135 -24.23 2.36 -21.42
N THR A 136 -25.24 1.57 -21.04
CA THR A 136 -26.32 1.98 -20.15
C THR A 136 -25.85 2.44 -18.77
N LEU A 137 -24.81 1.81 -18.21
CA LEU A 137 -24.23 2.20 -16.93
C LEU A 137 -23.40 3.49 -17.06
N VAL A 138 -22.73 3.69 -18.21
CA VAL A 138 -22.00 4.92 -18.50
C VAL A 138 -22.95 6.11 -18.61
N GLU A 139 -24.06 5.94 -19.32
CA GLU A 139 -25.10 6.96 -19.43
C GLU A 139 -25.74 7.28 -18.07
N ALA A 140 -26.06 6.25 -17.27
CA ALA A 140 -26.59 6.44 -15.92
C ALA A 140 -25.59 7.19 -15.01
N ASP A 141 -24.31 6.87 -15.08
CA ASP A 141 -23.24 7.59 -14.36
C ASP A 141 -23.17 9.07 -14.81
N ALA A 142 -23.28 9.35 -16.11
CA ALA A 142 -23.28 10.72 -16.64
C ALA A 142 -24.49 11.53 -16.16
N VAL A 143 -25.70 10.94 -16.20
CA VAL A 143 -26.92 11.58 -15.70
C VAL A 143 -26.82 11.88 -14.21
N ARG A 144 -26.32 10.93 -13.39
CA ARG A 144 -26.10 11.17 -11.96
C ARG A 144 -25.11 12.31 -11.73
N ARG A 145 -23.98 12.31 -12.44
CA ARG A 145 -22.94 13.34 -12.32
C ARG A 145 -23.51 14.74 -12.57
N GLU A 146 -24.27 14.92 -13.66
CA GLU A 146 -24.91 16.20 -13.97
C GLU A 146 -25.92 16.62 -12.88
N ALA A 147 -26.69 15.67 -12.34
CA ALA A 147 -27.61 15.95 -11.24
C ALA A 147 -26.88 16.41 -9.97
N VAL A 148 -25.73 15.80 -9.62
CA VAL A 148 -24.90 16.21 -8.48
C VAL A 148 -24.30 17.60 -8.71
N ILE A 149 -23.80 17.89 -9.91
CA ILE A 149 -23.30 19.23 -10.27
C ILE A 149 -24.40 20.29 -10.09
N GLY A 150 -25.61 20.03 -10.59
CA GLY A 150 -26.76 20.91 -10.43
C GLY A 150 -27.17 21.12 -8.97
N ALA A 151 -27.12 20.07 -8.15
CA ALA A 151 -27.45 20.15 -6.73
C ALA A 151 -26.48 21.03 -5.91
N VAL A 152 -25.20 21.09 -6.31
CA VAL A 152 -24.18 21.93 -5.67
C VAL A 152 -24.24 23.38 -6.16
N ALA A 153 -24.67 23.62 -7.40
CA ALA A 153 -24.59 24.93 -8.05
C ALA A 153 -25.30 26.06 -7.27
N GLY A 154 -26.48 25.80 -6.72
CA GLY A 154 -27.24 26.79 -5.94
C GLY A 154 -26.58 27.13 -4.59
N PRO A 155 -26.39 26.14 -3.69
CA PRO A 155 -25.77 26.36 -2.39
C PRO A 155 -24.34 26.93 -2.44
N ALA A 156 -23.61 26.69 -3.54
CA ALA A 156 -22.23 27.16 -3.74
C ALA A 156 -22.12 28.23 -4.84
N ALA A 157 -23.14 29.06 -5.04
CA ALA A 157 -23.16 30.08 -6.11
C ALA A 157 -21.97 31.07 -5.99
N ASP A 158 -21.55 31.41 -4.76
CA ASP A 158 -20.47 32.36 -4.49
C ASP A 158 -19.05 31.75 -4.51
N TRP A 159 -18.95 30.45 -4.82
CA TRP A 159 -17.65 29.75 -4.89
C TRP A 159 -17.02 29.92 -6.27
N ALA A 160 -15.73 29.58 -6.40
CA ALA A 160 -15.12 29.41 -7.71
C ALA A 160 -15.68 28.17 -8.43
N ASP A 161 -15.65 28.15 -9.76
CA ASP A 161 -16.08 26.98 -10.55
C ASP A 161 -15.34 25.71 -10.17
N GLU A 162 -14.04 25.83 -9.89
CA GLU A 162 -13.20 24.70 -9.47
C GLU A 162 -13.64 24.15 -8.11
N GLU A 163 -13.88 25.01 -7.13
CA GLU A 163 -14.36 24.64 -5.79
C GLU A 163 -15.72 23.92 -5.85
N ARG A 164 -16.65 24.42 -6.67
CA ARG A 164 -17.93 23.76 -6.92
C ARG A 164 -17.76 22.37 -7.52
N ARG A 165 -16.91 22.25 -8.55
CA ARG A 165 -16.63 20.97 -9.21
C ARG A 165 -15.96 19.98 -8.27
N MET A 166 -15.04 20.44 -7.41
CA MET A 166 -14.41 19.60 -6.38
C MET A 166 -15.46 19.03 -5.42
N ALA A 167 -16.37 19.86 -4.89
CA ALA A 167 -17.42 19.40 -4.00
C ALA A 167 -18.38 18.40 -4.69
N ALA A 168 -18.81 18.70 -5.92
CA ALA A 168 -19.66 17.80 -6.71
C ALA A 168 -18.96 16.47 -7.01
N ALA A 169 -17.68 16.50 -7.38
CA ALA A 169 -16.89 15.29 -7.64
C ALA A 169 -16.78 14.41 -6.40
N MET A 170 -16.54 15.00 -5.21
CA MET A 170 -16.48 14.22 -3.98
C MET A 170 -17.83 13.58 -3.61
N LEU A 171 -18.95 14.27 -3.85
CA LEU A 171 -20.28 13.69 -3.68
C LEU A 171 -20.55 12.54 -4.67
N ASP A 172 -20.13 12.66 -5.94
CA ASP A 172 -20.25 11.59 -6.94
C ASP A 172 -19.37 10.38 -6.58
N VAL A 173 -18.14 10.59 -6.09
CA VAL A 173 -17.26 9.52 -5.59
C VAL A 173 -17.90 8.78 -4.42
N LEU A 174 -18.48 9.50 -3.46
CA LEU A 174 -19.21 8.89 -2.34
C LEU A 174 -20.44 8.11 -2.83
N TRP A 175 -21.17 8.65 -3.80
CA TRP A 175 -22.35 8.02 -4.40
C TRP A 175 -22.00 7.06 -5.55
N SER A 176 -20.95 6.24 -5.39
CA SER A 176 -20.51 5.30 -6.43
C SER A 176 -20.52 3.84 -5.99
N VAL A 177 -20.72 2.93 -6.95
CA VAL A 177 -20.68 1.47 -6.70
C VAL A 177 -19.31 1.01 -6.15
N PRO A 178 -18.15 1.51 -6.65
CA PRO A 178 -16.86 1.15 -6.08
C PRO A 178 -16.71 1.51 -4.60
N THR A 179 -17.22 2.67 -4.18
CA THR A 179 -17.21 3.08 -2.76
C THR A 179 -18.01 2.10 -1.91
N TYR A 180 -19.23 1.74 -2.36
CA TYR A 180 -20.05 0.75 -1.68
C TYR A 180 -19.37 -0.63 -1.60
N GLN A 181 -18.84 -1.13 -2.72
CA GLN A 181 -18.14 -2.43 -2.76
C GLN A 181 -16.92 -2.46 -1.83
N ARG A 182 -16.17 -1.36 -1.72
CA ARG A 182 -15.04 -1.28 -0.79
C ARG A 182 -15.48 -1.42 0.66
N LEU A 183 -16.62 -0.83 1.05
CA LEU A 183 -17.19 -0.99 2.40
C LEU A 183 -17.59 -2.45 2.69
N LEU A 184 -18.18 -3.14 1.71
CA LEU A 184 -18.58 -4.53 1.88
C LEU A 184 -17.38 -5.49 1.94
N THR A 185 -16.36 -5.24 1.13
CA THR A 185 -15.24 -6.19 0.95
C THR A 185 -14.09 -5.93 1.91
N ALA A 186 -13.55 -4.71 1.90
CA ALA A 186 -12.38 -4.36 2.71
C ALA A 186 -12.77 -4.10 4.17
N TRP A 187 -13.95 -3.53 4.41
CA TRP A 187 -14.42 -3.17 5.76
C TRP A 187 -15.45 -4.15 6.32
N GLN A 188 -15.92 -5.11 5.52
CA GLN A 188 -16.87 -6.17 5.92
C GLN A 188 -18.20 -5.64 6.48
N PHE A 189 -18.65 -4.48 6.00
CA PHE A 189 -19.97 -3.95 6.35
C PHE A 189 -21.08 -4.72 5.63
N ASP A 190 -22.22 -4.84 6.29
CA ASP A 190 -23.46 -5.20 5.59
C ASP A 190 -24.00 -4.02 4.78
N GLY A 191 -25.04 -4.28 3.98
CA GLY A 191 -25.61 -3.25 3.10
C GLY A 191 -26.24 -2.08 3.84
N GLU A 192 -26.79 -2.28 5.03
CA GLU A 192 -27.37 -1.21 5.84
C GLU A 192 -26.28 -0.32 6.42
N GLN A 193 -25.24 -0.94 7.01
CA GLN A 193 -24.07 -0.25 7.54
C GLN A 193 -23.38 0.58 6.47
N ALA A 194 -23.14 0.01 5.28
CA ALA A 194 -22.53 0.72 4.16
C ALA A 194 -23.39 1.91 3.69
N THR A 195 -24.70 1.72 3.58
CA THR A 195 -25.63 2.79 3.19
C THR A 195 -25.67 3.92 4.21
N ARG A 196 -25.73 3.60 5.52
CA ARG A 196 -25.69 4.61 6.59
C ARG A 196 -24.36 5.37 6.60
N ALA A 197 -23.23 4.70 6.38
CA ALA A 197 -21.92 5.34 6.34
C ALA A 197 -21.79 6.32 5.17
N ILE A 198 -22.22 5.93 3.97
CA ILE A 198 -22.18 6.79 2.78
C ILE A 198 -23.11 8.00 2.95
N THR A 199 -24.36 7.77 3.37
CA THR A 199 -25.34 8.85 3.51
C THR A 199 -24.98 9.83 4.63
N TRP A 200 -24.38 9.35 5.72
CA TRP A 200 -23.80 10.22 6.76
C TRP A 200 -22.69 11.11 6.20
N ALA A 201 -21.71 10.54 5.49
CA ALA A 201 -20.60 11.30 4.90
C ALA A 201 -21.08 12.34 3.86
N MET A 202 -22.04 11.95 3.01
CA MET A 202 -22.68 12.86 2.06
C MET A 202 -23.42 14.00 2.78
N GLY A 203 -24.09 13.71 3.89
CA GLY A 203 -24.76 14.71 4.73
C GLY A 203 -23.75 15.74 5.26
N VAL A 204 -22.65 15.28 5.87
CA VAL A 204 -21.58 16.14 6.39
C VAL A 204 -21.00 17.04 5.30
N LEU A 205 -20.73 16.50 4.11
CA LEU A 205 -20.20 17.30 2.99
C LEU A 205 -21.24 18.29 2.45
N SER A 206 -22.51 17.88 2.38
CA SER A 206 -23.60 18.77 1.95
C SER A 206 -23.78 19.95 2.91
N ASP A 207 -23.68 19.69 4.22
CA ASP A 207 -23.75 20.74 5.24
C ASP A 207 -22.54 21.67 5.15
N ALA A 208 -21.33 21.12 4.94
CA ALA A 208 -20.14 21.92 4.70
C ALA A 208 -20.30 22.88 3.50
N VAL A 209 -20.90 22.40 2.40
CA VAL A 209 -21.21 23.25 1.24
C VAL A 209 -22.17 24.37 1.60
N ARG A 210 -23.28 24.07 2.30
CA ARG A 210 -24.28 25.07 2.73
C ARG A 210 -23.70 26.11 3.70
N GLU A 211 -22.77 25.69 4.55
CA GLU A 211 -22.08 26.54 5.51
C GLU A 211 -20.93 27.36 4.88
N GLY A 212 -20.65 27.18 3.59
CA GLY A 212 -19.57 27.89 2.91
C GLY A 212 -18.16 27.39 3.25
N ARG A 213 -18.03 26.17 3.80
CA ARG A 213 -16.73 25.52 4.07
C ARG A 213 -16.17 24.93 2.78
N ARG A 214 -15.41 25.75 2.06
CA ARG A 214 -14.86 25.45 0.73
C ARG A 214 -13.65 24.52 0.80
N PRO A 215 -13.33 23.79 -0.28
CA PRO A 215 -12.04 23.11 -0.41
C PRO A 215 -10.87 24.09 -0.20
N PRO A 216 -9.74 23.64 0.37
CA PRO A 216 -8.59 24.51 0.57
C PRO A 216 -8.02 24.96 -0.79
N PRO A 217 -7.48 26.19 -0.87
CA PRO A 217 -6.82 26.66 -2.08
C PRO A 217 -5.60 25.76 -2.40
N PRO A 218 -5.13 25.75 -3.67
CA PRO A 218 -3.89 25.04 -4.01
C PRO A 218 -2.76 25.49 -3.07
N ALA A 219 -2.01 24.53 -2.55
CA ALA A 219 -0.85 24.85 -1.71
C ALA A 219 0.08 25.77 -2.50
N ALA A 220 0.40 26.94 -1.94
CA ALA A 220 1.40 27.82 -2.53
C ALA A 220 2.72 27.03 -2.62
N GLY A 221 3.21 26.85 -3.84
CA GLY A 221 4.46 26.13 -4.14
C GLY A 221 5.70 26.84 -3.64
#